data_AF-A0A2I0JS60-F1
#
_entry.id   AF-A0A2I0JS60-F1
#
_cell.length_a   1.000
_cell.length_b   1.000
_cell.length_c   1.000
_cell.angle_alpha   90.00
_cell.angle_beta   90.00
_cell.angle_gamma   90.00
#
_symmetry.space_group_name_H-M   'P 1'
#
loop_
_entity.id
_entity.type
_entity.pdbx_description
1 polymer ?
#
loop_
_entity_poly.entity_id
_entity_poly.type
_entity_poly.pdbx_seq_one_letter_code
_entity_poly.pdbx_strand_id
1 'polypeptide(L)'
;MAANVSSHYHVDLLVKEKRNLEEYENGDRHRQINNVISSPSSVLPPENGNGGIGLKLDINGGKGVTSNGGLSVSVPATPSLPPVISGWYADVSSLSPGEARFYEVEKVLFHGKSKYQELLVFQSKKHGKVAILDGSLQLTERDEFAYQEMLTHLPLCSIPHPKKVLLVGGGDGGILREISRHNSVEQIDICEIDEMIIDAYKKFFPDIAVGYKDPRVQVYIDNGIAFLKKIPEGTYDAIILDAFVEMGKHAVELADNDVLRSIAKALRPGGVVAIPSNNPWSIDSSMEAIILKCQNIFGGSVNYAWTTVPSYNNGTMGFLLCSTKGPKVDFKNPINPLNPNHFGVAEGPSKFYNSEIHAAAFCLPSFAKIATGSEVA
;
A
#
# COMPACT_ATOMS: atom_id res chain seq x y z
N MET A 1 -23.09 25.10 -39.48
CA MET A 1 -22.14 24.97 -40.59
C MET A 1 -21.08 23.92 -40.21
N ALA A 2 -20.22 23.52 -41.14
CA ALA A 2 -19.15 22.52 -40.93
C ALA A 2 -18.05 23.03 -39.94
N ALA A 3 -17.10 22.22 -39.46
CA ALA A 3 -16.63 20.93 -40.00
C ALA A 3 -16.08 19.94 -38.94
N ASN A 4 -15.96 18.67 -39.35
CA ASN A 4 -15.22 17.61 -38.65
C ASN A 4 -13.71 17.67 -38.98
N VAL A 5 -12.84 17.29 -38.03
CA VAL A 5 -11.57 16.61 -38.32
C VAL A 5 -11.33 15.48 -37.33
N SER A 6 -10.94 14.33 -37.88
CA SER A 6 -10.61 13.02 -37.26
C SER A 6 -9.92 13.01 -35.89
N SER A 7 -10.35 12.08 -35.03
CA SER A 7 -9.64 11.59 -33.84
C SER A 7 -9.27 10.10 -33.99
N HIS A 8 -8.01 9.80 -34.34
CA HIS A 8 -7.53 8.42 -34.60
C HIS A 8 -6.05 8.22 -34.23
N TYR A 9 -5.69 8.36 -32.95
CA TYR A 9 -4.40 7.90 -32.39
C TYR A 9 -4.52 7.61 -30.89
N HIS A 10 -4.74 6.34 -30.51
CA HIS A 10 -4.32 5.67 -29.25
C HIS A 10 -5.02 4.30 -29.09
N VAL A 11 -4.62 3.29 -29.87
CA VAL A 11 -5.05 1.89 -29.69
C VAL A 11 -3.90 0.87 -29.86
N ASP A 12 -2.89 1.16 -30.68
CA ASP A 12 -1.89 0.18 -31.14
C ASP A 12 -0.81 -0.29 -30.12
N LEU A 13 -0.81 0.21 -28.88
CA LEU A 13 0.18 -0.21 -27.88
C LEU A 13 -0.14 -1.56 -27.22
N LEU A 14 -1.41 -1.84 -26.94
CA LEU A 14 -1.85 -3.06 -26.22
C LEU A 14 -1.81 -4.36 -27.05
N VAL A 15 -1.51 -4.27 -28.35
CA VAL A 15 -1.49 -5.44 -29.26
C VAL A 15 -0.08 -6.02 -29.43
N LYS A 16 0.99 -5.25 -29.17
CA LYS A 16 2.38 -5.73 -29.34
C LYS A 16 2.86 -6.63 -28.22
N GLU A 17 2.56 -6.31 -26.96
CA GLU A 17 3.07 -7.09 -25.81
C GLU A 17 2.56 -8.54 -25.80
N LYS A 18 1.37 -8.80 -26.35
CA LYS A 18 0.81 -10.15 -26.47
C LYS A 18 1.56 -11.08 -27.43
N ARG A 19 2.44 -10.59 -28.31
CA ARG A 19 3.19 -11.45 -29.25
C ARG A 19 4.58 -11.86 -28.73
N ASN A 20 5.19 -11.07 -27.85
CA ASN A 20 6.56 -11.35 -27.38
C ASN A 20 6.61 -12.41 -26.25
N LEU A 21 5.46 -12.84 -25.73
CA LEU A 21 5.37 -13.84 -24.66
C LEU A 21 5.28 -15.29 -25.17
N GLU A 22 4.92 -15.52 -26.44
CA GLU A 22 4.80 -16.87 -27.02
C GLU A 22 6.16 -17.43 -27.50
N GLU A 23 7.18 -16.59 -27.69
CA GLU A 23 8.51 -17.03 -28.18
C GLU A 23 9.48 -17.47 -27.06
N TYR A 24 9.16 -17.24 -25.78
CA TYR A 24 10.09 -17.50 -24.67
C TYR A 24 10.05 -18.93 -24.08
N GLU A 25 9.11 -19.78 -24.49
CA GLU A 25 8.97 -21.16 -23.97
C GLU A 25 9.74 -22.24 -24.76
N ASN A 26 10.49 -21.88 -25.82
CA ASN A 26 11.22 -22.86 -26.66
C ASN A 26 12.66 -22.39 -27.03
N GLY A 27 13.68 -22.83 -26.28
CA GLY A 27 15.09 -22.52 -26.61
C GLY A 27 16.12 -23.33 -25.81
N ASP A 28 16.95 -24.12 -26.48
CA ASP A 28 17.69 -25.24 -25.87
C ASP A 28 19.10 -24.92 -25.32
N ARG A 29 19.48 -25.72 -24.31
CA ARG A 29 20.81 -26.14 -23.78
C ARG A 29 22.15 -25.47 -24.22
N HIS A 30 23.04 -25.42 -23.21
CA HIS A 30 24.52 -25.65 -23.24
C HIS A 30 25.48 -24.58 -23.81
N ARG A 31 26.39 -24.09 -22.93
CA ARG A 31 27.86 -24.19 -23.10
C ARG A 31 28.64 -23.83 -21.82
N GLN A 32 29.83 -24.42 -21.67
CA GLN A 32 30.87 -24.02 -20.70
C GLN A 32 31.92 -23.11 -21.39
N ILE A 33 32.78 -22.41 -20.62
CA ILE A 33 34.26 -22.35 -20.75
C ILE A 33 34.85 -21.42 -19.65
N ASN A 34 36.17 -21.49 -19.42
CA ASN A 34 36.86 -21.10 -18.16
C ASN A 34 37.55 -19.71 -18.15
N ASN A 35 37.82 -19.23 -16.93
CA ASN A 35 38.97 -18.45 -16.41
C ASN A 35 39.94 -17.70 -17.36
N VAL A 36 40.24 -16.43 -17.02
CA VAL A 36 41.62 -15.84 -17.02
C VAL A 36 41.74 -14.85 -15.83
N ILE A 37 42.96 -14.65 -15.32
CA ILE A 37 43.32 -13.75 -14.19
C ILE A 37 44.25 -12.64 -14.67
N SER A 38 44.05 -11.37 -14.25
CA SER A 38 45.15 -10.42 -13.98
C SER A 38 44.71 -9.08 -13.33
N SER A 39 45.67 -8.42 -12.67
CA SER A 39 45.71 -7.04 -12.16
C SER A 39 47.19 -6.56 -12.35
N PRO A 40 47.71 -5.41 -11.86
CA PRO A 40 47.12 -4.32 -11.03
C PRO A 40 47.57 -2.87 -11.46
N SER A 41 47.38 -1.88 -10.55
CA SER A 41 48.12 -0.59 -10.44
C SER A 41 47.67 0.60 -11.34
N SER A 42 47.78 1.89 -10.97
CA SER A 42 47.98 2.61 -9.68
C SER A 42 47.95 4.17 -9.86
N VAL A 43 48.00 4.94 -8.76
CA VAL A 43 48.39 6.39 -8.60
C VAL A 43 47.29 7.49 -8.61
N LEU A 44 47.48 8.46 -7.70
CA LEU A 44 46.88 9.81 -7.45
C LEU A 44 48.04 10.75 -6.99
N PRO A 45 47.92 12.09 -6.75
CA PRO A 45 46.76 13.03 -6.68
C PRO A 45 46.99 14.20 -7.72
N PRO A 46 46.81 15.55 -7.52
CA PRO A 46 46.20 16.35 -6.45
C PRO A 46 45.36 17.62 -6.83
N GLU A 47 44.69 18.15 -5.78
CA GLU A 47 44.37 19.55 -5.40
C GLU A 47 43.69 20.62 -6.30
N ASN A 48 42.61 21.17 -5.71
CA ASN A 48 42.22 22.58 -5.53
C ASN A 48 41.75 23.46 -6.72
N GLY A 49 40.49 23.89 -6.61
CA GLY A 49 39.89 25.01 -7.35
C GLY A 49 38.46 25.31 -6.85
N ASN A 50 38.19 26.55 -6.41
CA ASN A 50 36.89 26.94 -5.83
C ASN A 50 36.03 27.71 -6.85
N GLY A 51 34.74 27.36 -6.99
CA GLY A 51 33.83 27.98 -7.96
C GLY A 51 32.37 27.62 -7.70
N GLY A 52 31.47 28.60 -7.84
CA GLY A 52 30.04 28.45 -7.51
C GLY A 52 29.27 27.56 -8.48
N ILE A 53 28.41 26.68 -7.96
CA ILE A 53 27.67 25.70 -8.75
C ILE A 53 26.37 26.31 -9.29
N GLY A 54 26.36 26.68 -10.57
CA GLY A 54 25.14 26.97 -11.31
C GLY A 54 24.50 25.69 -11.85
N LEU A 55 23.31 25.33 -11.37
CA LEU A 55 22.56 24.18 -11.88
C LEU A 55 21.92 24.48 -13.24
N LYS A 56 22.16 23.61 -14.22
CA LYS A 56 21.49 23.61 -15.53
C LYS A 56 21.18 22.18 -15.94
N LEU A 57 19.90 21.82 -16.02
CA LEU A 57 19.46 20.54 -16.59
C LEU A 57 19.30 20.72 -18.10
N ASP A 58 20.15 20.07 -18.89
CA ASP A 58 19.96 19.94 -20.33
C ASP A 58 19.19 18.64 -20.65
N ILE A 59 17.87 18.76 -20.70
CA ILE A 59 16.95 17.65 -21.00
C ILE A 59 16.70 17.61 -22.52
N ASN A 60 17.65 17.05 -23.28
CA ASN A 60 17.45 16.28 -24.53
C ASN A 60 18.78 16.08 -25.31
N GLY A 61 18.85 15.02 -26.11
CA GLY A 61 20.05 14.68 -26.88
C GLY A 61 20.30 15.62 -28.08
N GLY A 62 21.22 16.57 -27.93
CA GLY A 62 21.74 17.42 -29.01
C GLY A 62 23.23 17.69 -28.83
N LYS A 63 24.01 17.67 -29.93
CA LYS A 63 25.47 17.85 -29.84
C LYS A 63 25.83 19.33 -29.59
N GLY A 64 26.49 19.61 -28.47
CA GLY A 64 27.04 20.93 -28.13
C GLY A 64 28.26 20.82 -27.21
N VAL A 65 29.27 21.65 -27.45
CA VAL A 65 30.50 21.85 -26.64
C VAL A 65 30.26 23.18 -25.87
N THR A 66 30.74 23.47 -24.64
CA THR A 66 32.12 23.38 -24.13
C THR A 66 32.24 23.41 -22.59
N SER A 67 33.41 22.93 -22.10
CA SER A 67 34.22 23.46 -20.97
C SER A 67 33.69 23.50 -19.52
N ASN A 68 34.57 22.99 -18.63
CA ASN A 68 34.76 23.32 -17.21
C ASN A 68 33.68 22.92 -16.17
N GLY A 69 34.02 21.93 -15.34
CA GLY A 69 33.59 21.83 -13.94
C GLY A 69 32.21 21.23 -13.63
N GLY A 70 31.30 21.16 -14.60
CA GLY A 70 29.96 20.58 -14.40
C GLY A 70 29.98 19.06 -14.19
N LEU A 71 29.15 18.56 -13.27
CA LEU A 71 28.90 17.13 -13.10
C LEU A 71 28.02 16.62 -14.26
N SER A 72 28.61 16.06 -15.30
CA SER A 72 27.87 15.61 -16.50
C SER A 72 27.15 14.28 -16.28
N VAL A 73 25.94 14.34 -15.71
CA VAL A 73 25.06 13.18 -15.53
C VAL A 73 24.41 12.80 -16.86
N SER A 74 24.96 11.77 -17.52
CA SER A 74 24.32 11.15 -18.68
C SER A 74 23.27 10.14 -18.21
N VAL A 75 21.99 10.43 -18.47
CA VAL A 75 20.90 9.49 -18.17
C VAL A 75 20.89 8.37 -19.24
N PRO A 76 20.99 7.08 -18.86
CA PRO A 76 20.91 5.98 -19.82
C PRO A 76 19.52 5.88 -20.46
N ALA A 77 19.46 5.67 -21.77
CA ALA A 77 18.19 5.57 -22.52
C ALA A 77 17.54 4.17 -22.49
N THR A 78 17.94 3.31 -21.56
CA THR A 78 17.43 1.94 -21.36
C THR A 78 16.71 1.83 -20.03
N PRO A 79 15.68 0.96 -19.90
CA PRO A 79 15.06 0.66 -18.60
C PRO A 79 16.14 0.19 -17.61
N SER A 80 16.41 0.99 -16.59
CA SER A 80 17.38 0.66 -15.55
C SER A 80 16.77 -0.38 -14.61
N LEU A 81 17.53 -1.45 -14.33
CA LEU A 81 17.27 -2.29 -13.17
C LEU A 81 17.25 -1.44 -11.88
N PRO A 82 16.55 -1.87 -10.81
CA PRO A 82 16.58 -1.21 -9.52
C PRO A 82 18.02 -0.93 -9.05
N PRO A 83 18.28 0.23 -8.40
CA PRO A 83 19.63 0.63 -8.02
C PRO A 83 20.25 -0.35 -7.02
N VAL A 84 21.28 -1.09 -7.45
CA VAL A 84 21.94 -2.11 -6.63
C VAL A 84 23.01 -1.48 -5.73
N ILE A 85 22.81 -1.53 -4.42
CA ILE A 85 23.82 -1.20 -3.41
C ILE A 85 24.07 -2.46 -2.57
N SER A 86 25.32 -2.92 -2.49
CA SER A 86 25.67 -4.16 -1.80
C SER A 86 25.28 -4.12 -0.32
N GLY A 87 24.47 -5.08 0.13
CA GLY A 87 23.92 -5.13 1.50
C GLY A 87 22.63 -4.35 1.73
N TRP A 88 22.01 -3.77 0.69
CA TRP A 88 20.76 -3.02 0.81
C TRP A 88 19.67 -3.58 -0.11
N TYR A 89 18.44 -3.64 0.40
CA TYR A 89 17.24 -3.83 -0.42
C TYR A 89 16.80 -2.47 -0.97
N ALA A 90 16.49 -2.40 -2.27
CA ALA A 90 15.95 -1.20 -2.92
C ALA A 90 14.44 -1.40 -3.18
N ASP A 91 13.63 -0.72 -2.38
CA ASP A 91 12.18 -0.61 -2.54
C ASP A 91 11.88 0.44 -3.61
N VAL A 92 11.34 0.00 -4.75
CA VAL A 92 11.09 0.81 -5.95
C VAL A 92 9.65 0.59 -6.42
N SER A 93 8.78 1.55 -6.13
CA SER A 93 7.37 1.50 -6.50
C SER A 93 7.13 2.05 -7.91
N SER A 94 6.28 1.39 -8.69
CA SER A 94 5.76 1.93 -9.96
C SER A 94 4.87 3.17 -9.78
N LEU A 95 4.36 3.40 -8.56
CA LEU A 95 3.58 4.61 -8.20
C LEU A 95 4.48 5.80 -7.81
N SER A 96 5.79 5.59 -7.62
CA SER A 96 6.77 6.63 -7.32
C SER A 96 7.93 6.63 -8.33
N PRO A 97 7.65 6.80 -9.64
CA PRO A 97 8.65 6.64 -10.69
C PRO A 97 9.78 7.67 -10.57
N GLY A 98 11.01 7.17 -10.39
CA GLY A 98 12.21 7.99 -10.15
C GLY A 98 12.65 8.06 -8.67
N GLU A 99 11.86 7.51 -7.75
CA GLU A 99 12.21 7.36 -6.33
C GLU A 99 12.63 5.93 -5.98
N ALA A 100 13.40 5.79 -4.90
CA ALA A 100 13.75 4.50 -4.30
C ALA A 100 14.00 4.67 -2.80
N ARG A 101 13.53 3.73 -1.97
CA ARG A 101 13.87 3.61 -0.54
C ARG A 101 14.87 2.47 -0.34
N PHE A 102 15.82 2.64 0.57
CA PHE A 102 16.89 1.66 0.80
C PHE A 102 16.88 1.16 2.25
N TYR A 103 16.85 -0.17 2.41
CA TYR A 103 16.88 -0.84 3.70
C TYR A 103 18.16 -1.67 3.85
N GLU A 104 19.03 -1.33 4.80
CA GLU A 104 20.25 -2.11 5.06
C GLU A 104 19.86 -3.48 5.64
N VAL A 105 20.17 -4.54 4.88
CA VAL A 105 19.80 -5.93 5.16
C VAL A 105 20.86 -6.56 6.05
N GLU A 106 20.47 -6.96 7.26
CA GLU A 106 21.33 -7.70 8.17
C GLU A 106 21.29 -9.19 7.85
N LYS A 107 20.09 -9.74 7.60
CA LYS A 107 19.89 -11.17 7.31
C LYS A 107 18.56 -11.45 6.63
N VAL A 108 18.55 -12.19 5.53
CA VAL A 108 17.32 -12.79 4.97
C VAL A 108 16.83 -13.91 5.91
N LEU A 109 15.55 -13.86 6.28
CA LEU A 109 14.90 -14.79 7.21
C LEU A 109 14.01 -15.80 6.48
N PHE A 110 13.36 -15.34 5.40
CA PHE A 110 12.50 -16.15 4.54
C PHE A 110 12.48 -15.57 3.13
N HIS A 111 12.36 -16.46 2.14
CA HIS A 111 11.99 -16.12 0.78
C HIS A 111 11.20 -17.31 0.25
N GLY A 112 9.97 -17.07 -0.19
CA GLY A 112 9.06 -18.13 -0.65
C GLY A 112 8.00 -17.58 -1.58
N LYS A 113 7.52 -18.44 -2.49
CA LYS A 113 6.57 -18.09 -3.53
C LYS A 113 5.40 -19.06 -3.53
N SER A 114 4.19 -18.54 -3.41
CA SER A 114 2.95 -19.31 -3.49
C SER A 114 2.46 -19.39 -4.94
N LYS A 115 1.23 -19.89 -5.12
CA LYS A 115 0.51 -19.82 -6.40
C LYS A 115 -0.08 -18.42 -6.70
N TYR A 116 0.07 -17.47 -5.77
CA TYR A 116 -0.44 -16.09 -5.89
C TYR A 116 0.68 -15.06 -6.01
N GLN A 117 1.69 -15.14 -5.14
CA GLN A 117 2.61 -14.03 -4.85
C GLN A 117 3.92 -14.51 -4.19
N GLU A 118 4.92 -13.65 -4.14
CA GLU A 118 6.27 -13.91 -3.64
C GLU A 118 6.60 -13.06 -2.41
N LEU A 119 6.84 -13.71 -1.26
CA LEU A 119 7.14 -13.07 0.01
C LEU A 119 8.63 -13.20 0.35
N LEU A 120 9.29 -12.06 0.56
CA LEU A 120 10.64 -11.93 1.11
C LEU A 120 10.55 -11.29 2.51
N VAL A 121 11.15 -11.93 3.51
CA VAL A 121 11.28 -11.40 4.87
C VAL A 121 12.75 -11.30 5.24
N PHE A 122 13.18 -10.14 5.72
CA PHE A 122 14.55 -9.93 6.19
C PHE A 122 14.61 -9.11 7.49
N GLN A 123 15.62 -9.38 8.31
CA GLN A 123 16.03 -8.51 9.39
C GLN A 123 16.74 -7.29 8.80
N SER A 124 16.23 -6.10 9.07
CA SER A 124 16.91 -4.84 8.78
C SER A 124 17.64 -4.32 10.01
N LYS A 125 18.70 -3.54 9.78
CA LYS A 125 19.55 -2.97 10.84
C LYS A 125 18.86 -1.89 11.71
N LYS A 126 17.74 -1.31 11.25
CA LYS A 126 17.08 -0.13 11.87
C LYS A 126 15.55 -0.06 11.81
N HIS A 127 14.85 -1.02 11.20
CA HIS A 127 13.39 -1.06 11.12
C HIS A 127 12.79 -2.37 11.65
N GLY A 128 13.59 -3.18 12.37
CA GLY A 128 13.22 -4.54 12.75
C GLY A 128 13.17 -5.45 11.53
N LYS A 129 12.31 -6.47 11.56
CA LYS A 129 11.99 -7.28 10.38
C LYS A 129 11.18 -6.45 9.38
N VAL A 130 11.39 -6.72 8.10
CA VAL A 130 10.72 -6.09 6.97
C VAL A 130 10.11 -7.19 6.11
N ALA A 131 8.88 -6.98 5.65
CA ALA A 131 8.18 -7.86 4.73
C ALA A 131 7.97 -7.17 3.38
N ILE A 132 8.36 -7.87 2.31
CA ILE A 132 8.25 -7.45 0.91
C ILE A 132 7.41 -8.50 0.16
N LEU A 133 6.42 -8.07 -0.61
CA LEU A 133 5.46 -8.91 -1.33
C LEU A 133 5.43 -8.50 -2.81
N ASP A 134 5.76 -9.41 -3.71
CA ASP A 134 5.94 -9.16 -5.16
C ASP A 134 6.86 -7.95 -5.49
N GLY A 135 7.82 -7.66 -4.58
CA GLY A 135 8.76 -6.54 -4.67
C GLY A 135 8.34 -5.28 -3.90
N SER A 136 7.06 -5.16 -3.56
CA SER A 136 6.48 -4.03 -2.83
C SER A 136 6.61 -4.20 -1.31
N LEU A 137 7.10 -3.17 -0.61
CA LEU A 137 7.04 -3.13 0.86
C LEU A 137 5.61 -3.31 1.40
N GLN A 138 5.45 -4.19 2.40
CA GLN A 138 4.18 -4.39 3.11
C GLN A 138 4.20 -3.78 4.52
N LEU A 139 5.23 -4.08 5.32
CA LEU A 139 5.39 -3.51 6.66
C LEU A 139 6.84 -3.56 7.16
N THR A 140 7.11 -2.76 8.20
CA THR A 140 8.26 -2.92 9.08
C THR A 140 7.77 -2.99 10.54
N GLU A 141 8.45 -3.75 11.39
CA GLU A 141 8.13 -3.82 12.83
C GLU A 141 8.28 -2.48 13.56
N ARG A 142 8.93 -1.49 12.94
CA ARG A 142 9.14 -0.16 13.52
C ARG A 142 7.99 0.81 13.29
N ASP A 143 7.11 0.59 12.31
CA ASP A 143 6.04 1.53 11.97
C ASP A 143 4.70 0.90 11.52
N GLU A 144 4.56 -0.43 11.51
CA GLU A 144 3.30 -1.17 11.26
C GLU A 144 2.08 -0.55 11.97
N PHE A 145 2.27 -0.14 13.23
CA PHE A 145 1.19 0.31 14.09
C PHE A 145 0.52 1.59 13.59
N ALA A 146 1.25 2.48 12.92
CA ALA A 146 0.70 3.73 12.41
C ALA A 146 -0.27 3.50 11.23
N TYR A 147 -0.11 2.40 10.49
CA TYR A 147 -1.07 1.94 9.48
C TYR A 147 -2.21 1.15 10.14
N GLN A 148 -1.87 0.12 10.90
CA GLN A 148 -2.83 -0.86 11.43
C GLN A 148 -3.82 -0.24 12.43
N GLU A 149 -3.34 0.58 13.36
CA GLU A 149 -4.22 1.26 14.33
C GLU A 149 -5.14 2.26 13.63
N MET A 150 -4.64 3.00 12.63
CA MET A 150 -5.45 4.00 11.92
C MET A 150 -6.52 3.35 11.04
N LEU A 151 -6.15 2.41 10.17
CA LEU A 151 -7.08 1.69 9.29
C LEU A 151 -8.18 0.95 10.08
N THR A 152 -7.84 0.46 11.28
CA THR A 152 -8.78 -0.26 12.16
C THR A 152 -9.65 0.68 12.99
N HIS A 153 -9.06 1.70 13.62
CA HIS A 153 -9.75 2.48 14.65
C HIS A 153 -10.51 3.69 14.08
N LEU A 154 -10.13 4.19 12.90
CA LEU A 154 -10.93 5.18 12.18
C LEU A 154 -12.38 4.70 11.95
N PRO A 155 -12.66 3.54 11.30
CA PRO A 155 -14.04 3.09 11.14
C PRO A 155 -14.70 2.65 12.45
N LEU A 156 -14.01 1.86 13.30
CA LEU A 156 -14.63 1.23 14.47
C LEU A 156 -14.90 2.20 15.63
N CYS A 157 -14.20 3.34 15.71
CA CYS A 157 -14.50 4.38 16.71
C CYS A 157 -15.59 5.35 16.27
N SER A 158 -16.01 5.35 15.00
CA SER A 158 -17.06 6.23 14.47
C SER A 158 -18.46 5.60 14.49
N ILE A 159 -18.61 4.34 14.90
CA ILE A 159 -19.91 3.67 15.08
C ILE A 159 -20.10 3.12 16.50
N PRO A 160 -21.35 3.08 17.02
CA PRO A 160 -21.62 2.56 18.35
C PRO A 160 -21.58 1.02 18.33
N HIS A 161 -20.84 0.43 19.27
CA HIS A 161 -20.82 -1.01 19.56
C HIS A 161 -20.78 -1.95 18.34
N PRO A 162 -19.76 -1.86 17.44
CA PRO A 162 -19.58 -2.82 16.36
C PRO A 162 -19.48 -4.25 16.93
N LYS A 163 -20.26 -5.19 16.39
CA LYS A 163 -20.33 -6.60 16.79
C LYS A 163 -19.69 -7.53 15.78
N LYS A 164 -19.97 -7.36 14.49
CA LYS A 164 -19.45 -8.24 13.43
C LYS A 164 -18.64 -7.45 12.41
N VAL A 165 -17.34 -7.78 12.32
CA VAL A 165 -16.35 -7.10 11.48
C VAL A 165 -15.78 -8.08 10.46
N LEU A 166 -15.63 -7.65 9.21
CA LEU A 166 -14.88 -8.36 8.16
C LEU A 166 -13.54 -7.67 7.92
N LEU A 167 -12.48 -8.45 7.79
CA LEU A 167 -11.22 -8.06 7.18
C LEU A 167 -11.08 -8.80 5.83
N VAL A 168 -10.64 -8.11 4.78
CA VAL A 168 -10.30 -8.70 3.47
C VAL A 168 -8.85 -8.36 3.16
N GLY A 169 -8.00 -9.36 2.96
CA GLY A 169 -6.54 -9.21 3.06
C GLY A 169 -6.08 -9.22 4.51
N GLY A 170 -4.99 -8.51 4.82
CA GLY A 170 -4.45 -8.39 6.18
C GLY A 170 -3.92 -9.70 6.77
N GLY A 171 -3.38 -10.57 5.91
CA GLY A 171 -2.81 -11.88 6.28
C GLY A 171 -1.65 -11.86 7.29
N ASP A 172 -1.12 -10.69 7.65
CA ASP A 172 -0.16 -10.53 8.75
C ASP A 172 -0.82 -10.65 10.14
N GLY A 173 -2.12 -10.41 10.23
CA GLY A 173 -2.90 -10.53 11.47
C GLY A 173 -2.81 -9.34 12.43
N GLY A 174 -2.05 -8.29 12.10
CA GLY A 174 -1.92 -7.10 12.94
C GLY A 174 -3.21 -6.28 13.02
N ILE A 175 -3.97 -6.18 11.91
CA ILE A 175 -5.32 -5.61 11.98
C ILE A 175 -6.26 -6.45 12.85
N LEU A 176 -6.10 -7.78 12.91
CA LEU A 176 -6.86 -8.61 13.86
C LEU A 176 -6.48 -8.29 15.31
N ARG A 177 -5.19 -8.04 15.59
CA ARG A 177 -4.69 -7.55 16.89
C ARG A 177 -5.35 -6.21 17.24
N GLU A 178 -5.49 -5.28 16.29
CA GLU A 178 -6.15 -4.01 16.55
C GLU A 178 -7.69 -4.12 16.69
N ILE A 179 -8.37 -4.97 15.90
CA ILE A 179 -9.81 -5.22 16.04
C ILE A 179 -10.11 -5.83 17.44
N SER A 180 -9.20 -6.65 17.97
CA SER A 180 -9.36 -7.30 19.28
C SER A 180 -9.57 -6.33 20.46
N ARG A 181 -9.11 -5.06 20.32
CA ARG A 181 -9.33 -3.99 21.32
C ARG A 181 -10.79 -3.56 21.46
N HIS A 182 -11.65 -3.90 20.51
CA HIS A 182 -13.07 -3.53 20.56
C HIS A 182 -13.86 -4.59 21.32
N ASN A 183 -14.21 -4.29 22.57
CA ASN A 183 -14.94 -5.23 23.46
C ASN A 183 -16.41 -5.47 23.05
N SER A 184 -16.98 -4.67 22.15
CA SER A 184 -18.30 -4.95 21.57
C SER A 184 -18.26 -5.99 20.45
N VAL A 185 -17.07 -6.26 19.87
CA VAL A 185 -16.93 -7.17 18.74
C VAL A 185 -17.11 -8.61 19.23
N GLU A 186 -18.06 -9.30 18.63
CA GLU A 186 -18.47 -10.67 18.92
C GLU A 186 -17.92 -11.66 17.87
N GLN A 187 -17.69 -11.19 16.64
CA GLN A 187 -17.11 -11.98 15.55
C GLN A 187 -16.18 -11.15 14.66
N ILE A 188 -15.00 -11.70 14.34
CA ILE A 188 -14.01 -11.14 13.43
C ILE A 188 -13.82 -12.16 12.30
N ASP A 189 -14.37 -11.88 11.12
CA ASP A 189 -14.13 -12.72 9.94
C ASP A 189 -12.94 -12.16 9.16
N ILE A 190 -12.01 -13.02 8.72
CA ILE A 190 -10.92 -12.63 7.80
C ILE A 190 -10.95 -13.47 6.53
N CYS A 191 -10.98 -12.81 5.39
CA CYS A 191 -10.84 -13.43 4.07
C CYS A 191 -9.47 -13.07 3.47
N GLU A 192 -8.53 -14.01 3.58
CA GLU A 192 -7.18 -13.93 3.00
C GLU A 192 -7.10 -14.94 1.84
N ILE A 193 -6.43 -14.59 0.75
CA ILE A 193 -6.34 -15.44 -0.43
C ILE A 193 -5.23 -16.50 -0.29
N ASP A 194 -4.17 -16.21 0.48
CA ASP A 194 -2.95 -17.01 0.52
C ASP A 194 -2.53 -17.46 1.93
N GLU A 195 -2.79 -18.74 2.22
CA GLU A 195 -2.38 -19.42 3.46
C GLU A 195 -0.86 -19.33 3.74
N MET A 196 -0.01 -19.22 2.70
CA MET A 196 1.44 -19.07 2.87
C MET A 196 1.80 -17.77 3.61
N ILE A 197 1.05 -16.70 3.38
CA ILE A 197 1.28 -15.39 4.01
C ILE A 197 0.98 -15.47 5.50
N ILE A 198 -0.16 -16.05 5.85
CA ILE A 198 -0.58 -16.26 7.23
C ILE A 198 0.48 -17.05 8.02
N ASP A 199 0.94 -18.17 7.48
CA ASP A 199 1.90 -19.04 8.17
C ASP A 199 3.31 -18.42 8.23
N ALA A 200 3.70 -17.64 7.22
CA ALA A 200 4.93 -16.86 7.28
C ALA A 200 4.87 -15.77 8.37
N TYR A 201 3.81 -14.99 8.45
CA TYR A 201 3.68 -13.96 9.48
C TYR A 201 3.57 -14.56 10.90
N LYS A 202 2.79 -15.62 11.11
CA LYS A 202 2.77 -16.37 12.39
C LYS A 202 4.17 -16.85 12.83
N LYS A 203 5.04 -17.21 11.87
CA LYS A 203 6.38 -17.74 12.13
C LYS A 203 7.44 -16.66 12.35
N PHE A 204 7.39 -15.56 11.60
CA PHE A 204 8.45 -14.55 11.60
C PHE A 204 8.08 -13.26 12.34
N PHE A 205 6.79 -12.94 12.50
CA PHE A 205 6.27 -11.73 13.14
C PHE A 205 5.21 -12.08 14.21
N PRO A 206 5.56 -12.86 15.25
CA PRO A 206 4.59 -13.42 16.20
C PRO A 206 3.78 -12.38 16.99
N ASP A 207 4.28 -11.15 17.09
CA ASP A 207 3.69 -10.03 17.84
C ASP A 207 2.78 -9.14 16.97
N ILE A 208 2.83 -9.34 15.64
CA ILE A 208 1.87 -8.82 14.66
C ILE A 208 0.76 -9.87 14.48
N ALA A 209 1.15 -11.10 14.15
CA ALA A 209 0.28 -12.26 13.99
C ALA A 209 -0.39 -12.75 15.29
N VAL A 210 -0.14 -12.10 16.43
CA VAL A 210 -0.83 -12.35 17.70
C VAL A 210 -2.35 -12.22 17.58
N GLY A 211 -2.85 -11.41 16.63
CA GLY A 211 -4.27 -11.27 16.31
C GLY A 211 -4.98 -12.59 16.01
N TYR A 212 -4.30 -13.57 15.41
CA TYR A 212 -4.84 -14.92 15.17
C TYR A 212 -5.06 -15.76 16.44
N LYS A 213 -4.70 -15.25 17.63
CA LYS A 213 -4.98 -15.89 18.93
C LYS A 213 -6.32 -15.45 19.54
N ASP A 214 -7.00 -14.44 18.99
CA ASP A 214 -8.30 -14.01 19.50
C ASP A 214 -9.39 -15.04 19.15
N PRO A 215 -10.16 -15.56 20.13
CA PRO A 215 -11.14 -16.62 19.89
C PRO A 215 -12.36 -16.19 19.04
N ARG A 216 -12.49 -14.90 18.71
CA ARG A 216 -13.52 -14.37 17.80
C ARG A 216 -13.14 -14.47 16.33
N VAL A 217 -11.88 -14.78 16.02
CA VAL A 217 -11.35 -14.83 14.64
C VAL A 217 -11.79 -16.10 13.91
N GLN A 218 -12.42 -15.93 12.76
CA GLN A 218 -12.74 -16.99 11.79
C GLN A 218 -12.01 -16.72 10.48
N VAL A 219 -11.12 -17.65 10.11
CA VAL A 219 -10.26 -17.53 8.92
C VAL A 219 -10.89 -18.24 7.73
N TYR A 220 -11.04 -17.51 6.63
CA TYR A 220 -11.51 -18.01 5.34
C TYR A 220 -10.38 -17.86 4.31
N ILE A 221 -9.90 -18.99 3.78
CA ILE A 221 -8.94 -19.02 2.66
C ILE A 221 -9.73 -19.02 1.34
N ASP A 222 -10.09 -17.84 0.85
CA ASP A 222 -10.91 -17.63 -0.35
C ASP A 222 -10.51 -16.30 -1.04
N ASN A 223 -10.86 -16.15 -2.30
CA ASN A 223 -10.68 -14.89 -3.01
C ASN A 223 -11.65 -13.84 -2.45
N GLY A 224 -11.13 -12.72 -1.93
CA GLY A 224 -11.93 -11.67 -1.28
C GLY A 224 -13.10 -11.13 -2.13
N ILE A 225 -12.93 -11.00 -3.46
CA ILE A 225 -13.99 -10.53 -4.37
C ILE A 225 -15.09 -11.60 -4.51
N ALA A 226 -14.71 -12.87 -4.61
CA ALA A 226 -15.65 -13.99 -4.63
C ALA A 226 -16.38 -14.13 -3.28
N PHE A 227 -15.68 -13.93 -2.16
CA PHE A 227 -16.25 -13.92 -0.82
C PHE A 227 -17.27 -12.79 -0.64
N LEU A 228 -16.88 -11.53 -0.93
CA LEU A 228 -17.74 -10.35 -0.83
C LEU A 228 -19.06 -10.51 -1.61
N LYS A 229 -19.02 -11.12 -2.80
CA LYS A 229 -20.22 -11.36 -3.63
C LYS A 229 -21.18 -12.43 -3.06
N LYS A 230 -20.72 -13.29 -2.15
CA LYS A 230 -21.54 -14.33 -1.48
C LYS A 230 -22.25 -13.81 -0.22
N ILE A 231 -21.83 -12.67 0.34
CA ILE A 231 -22.31 -12.18 1.63
C ILE A 231 -23.82 -11.80 1.57
N PRO A 232 -24.64 -12.25 2.56
CA PRO A 232 -26.03 -11.79 2.70
C PRO A 232 -26.13 -10.29 2.99
N GLU A 233 -27.22 -9.66 2.57
CA GLU A 233 -27.43 -8.23 2.78
C GLU A 233 -27.47 -7.87 4.28
N GLY A 234 -26.76 -6.81 4.66
CA GLY A 234 -26.78 -6.30 6.04
C GLY A 234 -26.02 -7.13 7.09
N THR A 235 -25.10 -8.01 6.67
CA THR A 235 -24.39 -8.95 7.56
C THR A 235 -23.39 -8.28 8.53
N TYR A 236 -22.70 -7.21 8.11
CA TYR A 236 -21.56 -6.65 8.86
C TYR A 236 -21.82 -5.23 9.39
N ASP A 237 -21.29 -4.93 10.58
CA ASP A 237 -21.20 -3.56 11.12
C ASP A 237 -20.12 -2.75 10.41
N ALA A 238 -18.97 -3.40 10.16
CA ALA A 238 -17.82 -2.82 9.52
C ALA A 238 -17.12 -3.82 8.60
N ILE A 239 -16.57 -3.30 7.50
CA ILE A 239 -15.65 -4.02 6.60
C ILE A 239 -14.35 -3.21 6.55
N ILE A 240 -13.22 -3.87 6.71
CA ILE A 240 -11.89 -3.29 6.50
C ILE A 240 -11.31 -4.02 5.29
N LEU A 241 -10.93 -3.27 4.26
CA LEU A 241 -10.06 -3.79 3.22
C LEU A 241 -8.63 -3.50 3.66
N ASP A 242 -7.77 -4.51 3.68
CA ASP A 242 -6.33 -4.35 3.79
C ASP A 242 -5.67 -4.90 2.53
N ALA A 243 -5.85 -4.11 1.47
CA ALA A 243 -5.34 -4.35 0.14
C ALA A 243 -5.17 -3.00 -0.56
N PHE A 244 -3.97 -2.76 -1.10
CA PHE A 244 -3.63 -1.55 -1.88
C PHE A 244 -2.95 -1.92 -3.20
N VAL A 245 -2.89 -0.96 -4.14
CA VAL A 245 -2.55 -1.19 -5.56
C VAL A 245 -1.21 -1.91 -5.75
N GLU A 246 -0.24 -1.64 -4.87
CA GLU A 246 1.09 -2.24 -4.85
C GLU A 246 1.09 -3.76 -4.52
N MET A 247 -0.02 -4.32 -4.00
CA MET A 247 -0.25 -5.77 -3.85
C MET A 247 -0.77 -6.44 -5.15
N GLY A 248 -0.77 -5.72 -6.28
CA GLY A 248 -1.07 -6.27 -7.60
C GLY A 248 -2.57 -6.40 -7.93
N LYS A 249 -2.84 -7.13 -9.02
CA LYS A 249 -4.14 -7.06 -9.75
C LYS A 249 -5.38 -7.29 -8.88
N HIS A 250 -5.32 -8.21 -7.91
CA HIS A 250 -6.49 -8.56 -7.09
C HIS A 250 -6.82 -7.46 -6.06
N ALA A 251 -5.84 -6.65 -5.64
CA ALA A 251 -6.10 -5.46 -4.84
C ALA A 251 -6.70 -4.32 -5.69
N VAL A 252 -6.27 -4.17 -6.95
CA VAL A 252 -6.88 -3.22 -7.90
C VAL A 252 -8.35 -3.55 -8.17
N GLU A 253 -8.66 -4.83 -8.40
CA GLU A 253 -10.02 -5.35 -8.64
C GLU A 253 -10.97 -5.11 -7.43
N LEU A 254 -10.46 -4.98 -6.19
CA LEU A 254 -11.30 -4.65 -5.03
C LEU A 254 -11.90 -3.22 -5.09
N ALA A 255 -11.27 -2.32 -5.84
CA ALA A 255 -11.76 -0.95 -6.05
C ALA A 255 -12.78 -0.83 -7.20
N ASP A 256 -13.22 -1.92 -7.82
CA ASP A 256 -14.21 -1.89 -8.90
C ASP A 256 -15.64 -1.67 -8.40
N ASN A 257 -16.45 -1.01 -9.23
CA ASN A 257 -17.81 -0.57 -8.88
C ASN A 257 -18.70 -1.72 -8.38
N ASP A 258 -18.60 -2.90 -8.97
CA ASP A 258 -19.42 -4.06 -8.57
C ASP A 258 -18.94 -4.69 -7.25
N VAL A 259 -17.66 -4.52 -6.90
CA VAL A 259 -17.11 -4.97 -5.62
C VAL A 259 -17.46 -3.97 -4.52
N LEU A 260 -17.31 -2.66 -4.78
CA LEU A 260 -17.78 -1.59 -3.91
C LEU A 260 -19.30 -1.68 -3.64
N ARG A 261 -20.11 -2.03 -4.64
CA ARG A 261 -21.54 -2.35 -4.46
C ARG A 261 -21.77 -3.61 -3.62
N SER A 262 -20.94 -4.64 -3.76
CA SER A 262 -21.02 -5.86 -2.94
C SER A 262 -20.70 -5.56 -1.47
N ILE A 263 -19.69 -4.72 -1.21
CA ILE A 263 -19.34 -4.19 0.12
C ILE A 263 -20.51 -3.38 0.70
N ALA A 264 -21.07 -2.44 -0.08
CA ALA A 264 -22.19 -1.61 0.36
C ALA A 264 -23.47 -2.42 0.68
N LYS A 265 -23.66 -3.57 0.02
CA LYS A 265 -24.74 -4.53 0.32
C LYS A 265 -24.42 -5.39 1.57
N ALA A 266 -23.17 -5.82 1.72
CA ALA A 266 -22.71 -6.65 2.84
C ALA A 266 -22.80 -5.93 4.20
N LEU A 267 -22.72 -4.59 4.21
CA LEU A 267 -22.89 -3.75 5.38
C LEU A 267 -24.37 -3.54 5.74
N ARG A 268 -24.68 -3.51 7.04
CA ARG A 268 -25.99 -3.05 7.55
C ARG A 268 -26.23 -1.55 7.25
N PRO A 269 -27.47 -1.03 7.39
CA PRO A 269 -27.72 0.41 7.37
C PRO A 269 -26.86 1.18 8.38
N GLY A 270 -26.15 2.21 7.93
CA GLY A 270 -25.15 2.95 8.72
C GLY A 270 -23.96 2.10 9.15
N GLY A 271 -23.70 0.97 8.49
CA GLY A 271 -22.45 0.22 8.59
C GLY A 271 -21.36 0.90 7.75
N VAL A 272 -20.09 0.62 8.05
CA VAL A 272 -18.94 1.38 7.53
C VAL A 272 -17.92 0.51 6.78
N VAL A 273 -17.26 1.06 5.78
CA VAL A 273 -16.03 0.49 5.19
C VAL A 273 -14.87 1.45 5.34
N ALA A 274 -13.67 0.91 5.58
CA ALA A 274 -12.39 1.60 5.40
C ALA A 274 -11.59 0.94 4.28
N ILE A 275 -11.01 1.78 3.41
CA ILE A 275 -10.28 1.37 2.20
C ILE A 275 -8.97 2.17 2.09
N PRO A 276 -7.79 1.52 2.06
CA PRO A 276 -6.52 2.15 1.69
C PRO A 276 -6.63 2.84 0.32
N SER A 277 -6.25 4.11 0.25
CA SER A 277 -6.63 5.00 -0.86
C SER A 277 -5.46 5.86 -1.34
N ASN A 278 -4.30 5.22 -1.52
CA ASN A 278 -3.01 5.83 -1.84
C ASN A 278 -2.70 7.01 -0.88
N ASN A 279 -1.92 8.01 -1.27
CA ASN A 279 -1.66 9.19 -0.43
C ASN A 279 -1.75 10.53 -1.21
N PRO A 280 -1.93 11.69 -0.54
CA PRO A 280 -2.09 12.98 -1.22
C PRO A 280 -0.93 13.44 -2.11
N TRP A 281 0.30 12.94 -1.90
CA TRP A 281 1.48 13.29 -2.71
C TRP A 281 1.64 12.43 -3.98
N SER A 282 0.72 11.49 -4.20
CA SER A 282 0.73 10.61 -5.38
C SER A 282 0.59 11.41 -6.67
N ILE A 283 1.29 10.98 -7.71
CA ILE A 283 1.35 11.69 -9.00
C ILE A 283 0.11 11.37 -9.88
N ASP A 284 -0.62 10.30 -9.54
CA ASP A 284 -1.84 9.87 -10.21
C ASP A 284 -3.13 10.41 -9.56
N SER A 285 -4.25 10.33 -10.30
CA SER A 285 -5.59 10.72 -9.83
C SER A 285 -6.41 9.57 -9.23
N SER A 286 -5.78 8.48 -8.77
CA SER A 286 -6.49 7.32 -8.19
C SER A 286 -7.35 7.71 -6.98
N MET A 287 -6.84 8.60 -6.13
CA MET A 287 -7.53 9.16 -4.96
C MET A 287 -8.86 9.83 -5.36
N GLU A 288 -8.84 10.73 -6.36
CA GLU A 288 -10.04 11.40 -6.86
C GLU A 288 -11.04 10.39 -7.45
N ALA A 289 -10.53 9.44 -8.26
CA ALA A 289 -11.35 8.44 -8.91
C ALA A 289 -12.05 7.51 -7.91
N ILE A 290 -11.39 7.04 -6.85
CA ILE A 290 -11.99 6.16 -5.84
C ILE A 290 -12.94 6.91 -4.90
N ILE A 291 -12.66 8.17 -4.57
CA ILE A 291 -13.60 9.05 -3.85
C ILE A 291 -14.90 9.21 -4.65
N LEU A 292 -14.80 9.54 -5.95
CA LEU A 292 -15.97 9.69 -6.83
C LEU A 292 -16.73 8.37 -7.01
N LYS A 293 -16.06 7.22 -7.17
CA LYS A 293 -16.71 5.89 -7.17
C LYS A 293 -17.53 5.69 -5.89
N CYS A 294 -16.94 5.97 -4.72
CA CYS A 294 -17.58 5.73 -3.44
C CYS A 294 -18.74 6.69 -3.16
N GLN A 295 -18.63 7.98 -3.50
CA GLN A 295 -19.74 8.95 -3.41
C GLN A 295 -20.98 8.52 -4.24
N ASN A 296 -20.76 7.79 -5.34
CA ASN A 296 -21.85 7.26 -6.19
C ASN A 296 -22.40 5.89 -5.74
N ILE A 297 -21.88 5.30 -4.67
CA ILE A 297 -22.23 3.95 -4.19
C ILE A 297 -22.71 3.98 -2.73
N PHE A 298 -22.02 4.70 -1.86
CA PHE A 298 -22.30 4.77 -0.42
C PHE A 298 -23.21 5.95 -0.11
N GLY A 299 -24.52 5.70 0.02
CA GLY A 299 -25.54 6.71 0.31
C GLY A 299 -25.56 7.25 1.75
N GLY A 300 -24.39 7.41 2.37
CA GLY A 300 -24.17 7.92 3.72
C GLY A 300 -23.03 8.94 3.74
N SER A 301 -22.17 8.87 4.76
CA SER A 301 -20.97 9.73 4.83
C SER A 301 -19.83 9.14 3.99
N VAL A 302 -19.08 9.98 3.28
CA VAL A 302 -17.84 9.61 2.58
C VAL A 302 -16.76 10.62 2.94
N ASN A 303 -15.66 10.18 3.55
CA ASN A 303 -14.58 11.04 4.01
C ASN A 303 -13.21 10.39 3.77
N TYR A 304 -12.26 11.19 3.28
CA TYR A 304 -10.85 10.80 3.18
C TYR A 304 -10.10 11.25 4.42
N ALA A 305 -9.32 10.34 5.01
CA ALA A 305 -8.39 10.57 6.10
C ALA A 305 -6.96 10.25 5.63
N TRP A 306 -5.94 10.73 6.34
CA TRP A 306 -4.55 10.35 6.11
C TRP A 306 -3.73 10.24 7.40
N THR A 307 -2.62 9.52 7.32
CA THR A 307 -1.64 9.34 8.40
C THR A 307 -0.21 9.28 7.86
N THR A 308 0.77 9.41 8.75
CA THR A 308 2.18 9.15 8.48
C THR A 308 2.51 7.65 8.64
N VAL A 309 3.12 7.04 7.63
CA VAL A 309 3.73 5.69 7.71
C VAL A 309 5.12 5.82 7.08
N PRO A 310 6.19 6.07 7.88
CA PRO A 310 7.49 6.52 7.36
C PRO A 310 8.15 5.64 6.30
N SER A 311 7.86 4.34 6.29
CA SER A 311 8.41 3.38 5.32
C SER A 311 7.67 3.34 3.97
N TYR A 312 6.40 3.77 3.94
CA TYR A 312 5.51 3.74 2.77
C TYR A 312 5.80 4.87 1.75
N ASN A 313 5.12 4.82 0.61
CA ASN A 313 5.21 5.82 -0.44
C ASN A 313 4.92 7.23 0.09
N ASN A 314 5.83 8.17 -0.20
CA ASN A 314 5.88 9.53 0.34
C ASN A 314 5.82 9.65 1.89
N GLY A 315 6.06 8.58 2.64
CA GLY A 315 5.99 8.52 4.11
C GLY A 315 4.57 8.64 4.69
N THR A 316 3.53 8.45 3.88
CA THR A 316 2.13 8.64 4.30
C THR A 316 1.18 7.61 3.69
N MET A 317 0.01 7.42 4.30
CA MET A 317 -1.06 6.58 3.77
C MET A 317 -2.42 7.25 4.00
N GLY A 318 -3.30 7.16 3.01
CA GLY A 318 -4.67 7.65 3.04
C GLY A 318 -5.70 6.54 3.19
N PHE A 319 -6.82 6.86 3.81
CA PHE A 319 -7.92 5.95 4.08
C PHE A 319 -9.23 6.59 3.65
N LEU A 320 -9.94 5.95 2.73
CA LEU A 320 -11.29 6.34 2.35
C LEU A 320 -12.30 5.61 3.25
N LEU A 321 -13.03 6.38 4.05
CA LEU A 321 -14.05 5.90 4.97
C LEU A 321 -15.43 6.20 4.38
N CYS A 322 -16.28 5.18 4.28
CA CYS A 322 -17.63 5.31 3.72
C CYS A 322 -18.67 4.64 4.63
N SER A 323 -19.86 5.23 4.77
CA SER A 323 -21.01 4.59 5.43
C SER A 323 -22.14 4.32 4.45
N THR A 324 -22.87 3.23 4.65
CA THR A 324 -24.14 3.02 3.93
C THR A 324 -25.21 4.02 4.38
N LYS A 325 -26.31 4.08 3.63
CA LYS A 325 -27.52 4.83 4.03
C LYS A 325 -28.11 4.23 5.30
N GLY A 326 -28.34 5.05 6.32
CA GLY A 326 -28.89 4.62 7.61
C GLY A 326 -28.69 5.69 8.68
N PRO A 327 -28.44 5.30 9.95
CA PRO A 327 -27.95 6.22 10.98
C PRO A 327 -26.74 7.03 10.49
N LYS A 328 -26.70 8.33 10.81
CA LYS A 328 -25.58 9.21 10.41
C LYS A 328 -24.31 8.78 11.13
N VAL A 329 -23.27 8.47 10.36
CA VAL A 329 -21.90 8.31 10.86
C VAL A 329 -21.16 9.65 10.72
N ASP A 330 -20.52 10.11 11.79
CA ASP A 330 -19.56 11.21 11.71
C ASP A 330 -18.14 10.63 11.84
N PHE A 331 -17.44 10.52 10.72
CA PHE A 331 -16.09 9.98 10.71
C PHE A 331 -15.06 10.93 11.34
N LYS A 332 -15.37 12.22 11.55
CA LYS A 332 -14.40 13.19 12.08
C LYS A 332 -14.38 13.26 13.61
N ASN A 333 -15.42 12.75 14.26
CA ASN A 333 -15.65 12.86 15.70
C ASN A 333 -15.91 11.45 16.28
N PRO A 334 -14.92 10.79 16.91
CA PRO A 334 -15.07 9.40 17.35
C PRO A 334 -16.02 9.31 18.55
N ILE A 335 -17.09 8.52 18.39
CA ILE A 335 -18.16 8.32 19.38
C ILE A 335 -17.95 7.07 20.25
N ASN A 336 -17.07 6.16 19.82
CA ASN A 336 -16.73 4.89 20.47
C ASN A 336 -15.19 4.80 20.65
N PRO A 337 -14.57 5.66 21.48
CA PRO A 337 -13.12 5.67 21.67
C PRO A 337 -12.62 4.38 22.34
N LEU A 338 -11.36 4.03 22.11
CA LEU A 338 -10.72 2.86 22.73
C LEU A 338 -10.78 2.93 24.27
N ASN A 339 -11.04 1.79 24.90
CA ASN A 339 -10.94 1.67 26.36
C ASN A 339 -9.46 1.61 26.78
N PRO A 340 -8.92 2.57 27.56
CA PRO A 340 -7.51 2.60 27.95
C PRO A 340 -7.11 1.45 28.90
N ASN A 341 -8.07 0.67 29.41
CA ASN A 341 -7.83 -0.49 30.28
C ASN A 341 -8.07 -1.83 29.57
N HIS A 342 -8.22 -1.87 28.24
CA HIS A 342 -8.41 -3.10 27.48
C HIS A 342 -7.62 -3.09 26.17
N PHE A 343 -6.77 -4.11 25.99
CA PHE A 343 -5.85 -4.21 24.85
C PHE A 343 -6.14 -5.39 23.91
N GLY A 344 -7.20 -6.17 24.18
CA GLY A 344 -7.52 -7.37 23.42
C GLY A 344 -6.41 -8.42 23.54
N VAL A 345 -5.81 -8.81 22.43
CA VAL A 345 -4.63 -9.71 22.39
C VAL A 345 -3.30 -8.96 22.22
N ALA A 346 -3.29 -7.63 22.21
CA ALA A 346 -2.07 -6.82 22.21
C ALA A 346 -1.44 -6.72 23.61
N GLU A 347 -0.11 -6.61 23.70
CA GLU A 347 0.63 -6.57 24.97
C GLU A 347 0.43 -5.27 25.79
N GLY A 348 -0.12 -4.21 25.18
CA GLY A 348 -0.21 -2.90 25.79
C GLY A 348 -1.08 -1.93 24.98
N PRO A 349 -1.07 -0.62 25.31
CA PRO A 349 -1.92 0.37 24.66
C PRO A 349 -1.61 0.57 23.16
N SER A 350 -2.49 1.33 22.51
CA SER A 350 -2.23 1.96 21.21
C SER A 350 -0.94 2.79 21.25
N LYS A 351 -0.12 2.69 20.19
CA LYS A 351 1.19 3.36 20.05
C LYS A 351 1.08 4.71 19.32
N PHE A 352 0.04 4.90 18.50
CA PHE A 352 -0.14 6.06 17.61
C PHE A 352 -1.57 6.60 17.67
N TYR A 353 -2.58 5.74 17.52
CA TYR A 353 -3.97 6.16 17.47
C TYR A 353 -4.48 6.70 18.82
N ASN A 354 -5.14 7.84 18.77
CA ASN A 354 -5.93 8.43 19.84
C ASN A 354 -6.99 9.36 19.24
N SER A 355 -7.94 9.87 20.05
CA SER A 355 -9.05 10.67 19.54
C SER A 355 -8.65 12.01 18.89
N GLU A 356 -7.50 12.60 19.28
CA GLU A 356 -6.98 13.82 18.66
C GLU A 356 -6.38 13.52 17.28
N ILE A 357 -5.58 12.44 17.19
CA ILE A 357 -5.04 11.92 15.92
C ILE A 357 -6.16 11.47 14.97
N HIS A 358 -7.23 10.86 15.48
CA HIS A 358 -8.42 10.52 14.71
C HIS A 358 -9.01 11.76 14.02
N ALA A 359 -9.27 12.83 14.77
CA ALA A 359 -9.83 14.06 14.21
C ALA A 359 -8.83 14.77 13.26
N ALA A 360 -7.55 14.82 13.63
CA ALA A 360 -6.47 15.42 12.84
C ALA A 360 -6.23 14.70 11.50
N ALA A 361 -6.52 13.40 11.41
CA ALA A 361 -6.41 12.63 10.17
C ALA A 361 -7.32 13.15 9.05
N PHE A 362 -8.36 13.95 9.34
CA PHE A 362 -9.22 14.60 8.34
C PHE A 362 -8.77 16.02 7.98
N CYS A 363 -7.69 16.53 8.58
CA CYS A 363 -7.10 17.84 8.28
C CYS A 363 -6.11 17.73 7.12
N LEU A 364 -6.64 17.63 5.90
CA LEU A 364 -5.85 17.50 4.68
C LEU A 364 -5.13 18.81 4.29
N PRO A 365 -3.96 18.75 3.64
CA PRO A 365 -3.30 19.92 3.05
C PRO A 365 -4.19 20.65 2.04
N SER A 366 -4.00 21.97 1.88
CA SER A 366 -4.88 22.80 1.03
C SER A 366 -4.97 22.35 -0.43
N PHE A 367 -3.89 21.79 -1.00
CA PHE A 367 -3.91 21.24 -2.35
C PHE A 367 -4.77 19.97 -2.45
N ALA A 368 -4.77 19.13 -1.42
CA ALA A 368 -5.52 17.88 -1.37
C ALA A 368 -7.02 18.08 -1.09
N LYS A 369 -7.40 19.12 -0.32
CA LYS A 369 -8.82 19.45 -0.05
C LYS A 369 -9.65 19.65 -1.34
N ILE A 370 -9.02 20.21 -2.38
CA ILE A 370 -9.65 20.45 -3.68
C ILE A 370 -10.00 19.11 -4.34
N ALA A 371 -9.04 18.18 -4.38
CA ALA A 371 -9.20 16.82 -4.92
C ALA A 371 -10.27 16.00 -4.17
N THR A 372 -10.44 16.23 -2.86
CA THR A 372 -11.48 15.55 -2.05
C THR A 372 -12.85 16.23 -2.08
N GLY A 373 -13.05 17.24 -2.95
CA GLY A 373 -14.30 18.01 -3.04
C GLY A 373 -14.70 18.71 -1.73
N SER A 374 -13.73 18.97 -0.85
CA SER A 374 -13.97 19.60 0.44
C SER A 374 -13.85 21.11 0.30
N GLU A 375 -14.91 21.85 0.67
CA GLU A 375 -14.94 23.31 0.57
C GLU A 375 -13.73 23.94 1.25
N VAL A 376 -13.08 24.87 0.55
CA VAL A 376 -11.96 25.65 1.08
C VAL A 376 -12.54 26.75 1.96
N ALA A 377 -12.49 26.52 3.27
CA ALA A 377 -12.87 27.47 4.32
C ALA A 377 -11.91 28.67 4.42
#